data_AF-A0A960RU04-F1
#
_entry.id   AF-A0A960RU04-F1
#
_cell.length_a   1.000
_cell.length_b   1.000
_cell.length_c   1.000
_cell.angle_alpha   90.00
_cell.angle_beta   90.00
_cell.angle_gamma   90.00
#
_symmetry.space_group_name_H-M   'P 1'
#
loop_
_entity.id
_entity.type
_entity.pdbx_description
1 polymer ?
#
loop_
_entity_poly.entity_id
_entity_poly.type
_entity_poly.pdbx_seq_one_letter_code
_entity_poly.pdbx_strand_id
1 'polypeptide(L)'
;MKKAFKVIIISLLILATLALGAHFVASHNIPMLEPKGLIGMKERELIITCSLLMLIVVIPVLILAVVFGWKYREGREAKHTPDWEHNNIAECCWWGVPVIIIIILAAITWKTSHDLNPFKPIENGNPPMKIQAVALDWKWLFIYP
;
A
#
# COMPACT_ATOMS: atom_id res chain seq x y z
N MET A 1 -30.93 -20.13 -10.37
CA MET A 1 -30.03 -19.19 -11.09
C MET A 1 -28.58 -19.57 -10.79
N LYS A 2 -27.84 -19.99 -11.81
CA LYS A 2 -26.65 -20.85 -11.72
C LYS A 2 -25.54 -20.16 -10.89
N LYS A 3 -24.91 -20.84 -9.93
CA LYS A 3 -23.81 -20.29 -9.08
C LYS A 3 -22.75 -19.55 -9.90
N ALA A 4 -22.46 -20.05 -11.11
CA ALA A 4 -21.59 -19.40 -12.08
C ALA A 4 -21.99 -17.95 -12.39
N PHE A 5 -23.30 -17.66 -12.54
CA PHE A 5 -23.81 -16.32 -12.81
C PHE A 5 -23.56 -15.33 -11.65
N LYS A 6 -23.70 -15.78 -10.38
CA LYS A 6 -23.36 -14.95 -9.20
C LYS A 6 -21.87 -14.68 -9.10
N VAL A 7 -21.02 -15.68 -9.38
CA VAL A 7 -19.57 -15.51 -9.37
C VAL A 7 -19.13 -14.53 -10.46
N ILE A 8 -19.68 -14.68 -11.68
CA ILE A 8 -19.40 -13.78 -12.81
C ILE A 8 -19.80 -12.33 -12.49
N ILE A 9 -20.98 -12.12 -11.88
CA ILE A 9 -21.43 -10.77 -11.46
C ILE A 9 -20.50 -10.17 -10.41
N ILE A 10 -20.09 -10.92 -9.40
CA ILE A 10 -19.19 -10.43 -8.34
C ILE A 10 -17.82 -10.10 -8.92
N SER A 11 -17.26 -10.96 -9.80
CA SER A 11 -16.01 -10.66 -10.47
C SER A 11 -16.10 -9.43 -11.37
N LEU A 12 -17.23 -9.25 -12.08
CA LEU A 12 -17.49 -8.06 -12.89
C LEU A 12 -17.61 -6.80 -12.04
N LEU A 13 -18.26 -6.87 -10.88
CA LEU A 13 -18.35 -5.76 -9.92
C LEU A 13 -16.97 -5.37 -9.40
N ILE A 14 -16.16 -6.34 -8.98
CA ILE A 14 -14.78 -6.08 -8.52
C ILE A 14 -13.96 -5.44 -9.64
N LEU A 15 -14.04 -5.98 -10.86
CA LEU A 15 -13.33 -5.45 -12.01
C LEU A 15 -13.78 -4.03 -12.37
N ALA A 16 -15.08 -3.76 -12.32
CA ALA A 16 -15.64 -2.43 -12.55
C ALA A 16 -15.21 -1.44 -11.47
N THR A 17 -15.16 -1.86 -10.21
CA THR A 17 -14.71 -1.02 -9.09
C THR A 17 -13.23 -0.67 -9.22
N LEU A 18 -12.40 -1.64 -9.60
CA LEU A 18 -10.97 -1.44 -9.90
C LEU A 18 -10.78 -0.52 -11.10
N ALA A 19 -11.56 -0.68 -12.17
CA ALA A 19 -11.50 0.17 -13.36
C ALA A 19 -11.92 1.61 -13.06
N LEU A 20 -12.97 1.82 -12.26
CA LEU A 20 -13.40 3.14 -11.81
C LEU A 20 -12.34 3.79 -10.92
N GLY A 21 -11.73 3.04 -10.00
CA GLY A 21 -10.63 3.52 -9.18
C GLY A 21 -9.42 3.93 -10.01
N ALA A 22 -9.03 3.11 -10.99
CA ALA A 22 -7.94 3.42 -11.91
C ALA A 22 -8.24 4.66 -12.77
N HIS A 23 -9.48 4.79 -13.26
CA HIS A 23 -9.92 5.97 -14.01
C HIS A 23 -9.90 7.24 -13.14
N PHE A 24 -10.31 7.16 -11.87
CA PHE A 24 -10.25 8.28 -10.94
C PHE A 24 -8.81 8.76 -10.74
N VAL A 25 -7.88 7.83 -10.48
CA VAL A 25 -6.45 8.14 -10.32
C VAL A 25 -5.84 8.69 -11.61
N ALA A 26 -6.25 8.19 -12.79
CA ALA A 26 -5.74 8.66 -14.07
C ALA A 26 -6.31 10.03 -14.52
N SER A 27 -7.52 10.37 -14.09
CA SER A 27 -8.21 11.60 -14.49
C SER A 27 -8.01 12.77 -13.52
N HIS A 28 -7.56 12.50 -12.29
CA HIS A 28 -7.34 13.53 -11.28
C HIS A 28 -5.85 13.76 -11.05
N ASN A 29 -5.45 15.03 -11.02
CA ASN A 29 -4.09 15.40 -10.63
C ASN A 29 -3.94 15.20 -9.12
N ILE A 30 -3.17 14.19 -8.72
CA ILE A 30 -2.81 13.93 -7.34
C ILE A 30 -1.34 14.36 -7.19
N PRO A 31 -1.05 15.53 -6.57
CA PRO A 31 0.29 16.11 -6.59
C PRO A 31 1.38 15.19 -6.01
N MET A 32 1.02 14.36 -5.03
CA MET A 32 1.91 13.37 -4.41
C MET A 32 2.30 12.24 -5.38
N LEU A 33 1.42 11.86 -6.31
CA LEU A 33 1.66 10.81 -7.31
C LEU A 33 2.22 11.37 -8.62
N GLU A 34 2.18 12.69 -8.81
CA GLU A 34 2.78 13.42 -9.93
C GLU A 34 3.87 14.43 -9.51
N PRO A 35 4.90 14.01 -8.76
CA PRO A 35 5.94 14.91 -8.30
C PRO A 35 6.76 15.44 -9.48
N LYS A 36 7.14 16.72 -9.40
CA LYS A 36 8.05 17.37 -10.37
C LYS A 36 9.49 17.45 -9.86
N GLY A 37 9.69 17.33 -8.54
CA GLY A 37 11.01 17.36 -7.91
C GLY A 37 11.63 15.97 -7.79
N LEU A 38 12.98 15.92 -7.77
CA LEU A 38 13.75 14.67 -7.66
C LEU A 38 13.41 13.90 -6.38
N ILE A 39 13.31 14.59 -5.24
CA ILE A 39 12.97 13.98 -3.95
C ILE A 39 11.55 13.39 -3.98
N GLY A 40 10.57 14.16 -4.47
CA GLY A 40 9.19 13.68 -4.60
C GLY A 40 9.06 12.45 -5.49
N MET A 41 9.86 12.33 -6.57
CA MET A 41 9.88 11.12 -7.40
C MET A 41 10.30 9.88 -6.61
N LYS A 42 11.30 10.01 -5.73
CA LYS A 42 11.76 8.91 -4.86
C LYS A 42 10.75 8.57 -3.77
N GLU A 43 10.09 9.58 -3.20
CA GLU A 43 9.01 9.38 -2.23
C GLU A 43 7.81 8.67 -2.86
N ARG A 44 7.41 9.04 -4.07
CA ARG A 44 6.35 8.35 -4.81
C ARG A 44 6.69 6.87 -5.02
N GLU A 45 7.90 6.59 -5.46
CA GLU A 45 8.36 5.22 -5.68
C GLU A 45 8.30 4.40 -4.38
N LEU A 46 8.70 5.00 -3.26
CA LEU A 46 8.58 4.40 -1.93
C LEU A 46 7.12 4.11 -1.56
N ILE A 47 6.22 5.09 -1.72
CA ILE A 47 4.78 4.92 -1.42
C ILE A 47 4.18 3.77 -2.24
N ILE A 48 4.44 3.74 -3.55
CA ILE A 48 3.92 2.69 -4.44
C ILE A 48 4.47 1.33 -4.03
N THR A 49 5.78 1.24 -3.81
CA THR A 49 6.44 -0.02 -3.44
C THR A 49 5.92 -0.58 -2.12
N CYS A 50 5.83 0.24 -1.07
CA CYS A 50 5.28 -0.15 0.22
C CYS A 50 3.81 -0.58 0.11
N SER A 51 3.00 0.16 -0.65
CA SER A 51 1.59 -0.14 -0.85
C SER A 51 1.39 -1.49 -1.55
N LEU A 52 2.15 -1.75 -2.62
CA LEU A 52 2.11 -3.02 -3.34
C LEU A 52 2.52 -4.20 -2.46
N LEU A 53 3.56 -4.02 -1.63
CA LEU A 53 4.07 -5.05 -0.75
C LEU A 53 3.04 -5.41 0.34
N MET A 54 2.34 -4.43 0.90
CA MET A 54 1.24 -4.66 1.86
C MET A 54 0.03 -5.36 1.22
N LEU A 55 -0.30 -5.05 -0.05
CA LEU A 55 -1.42 -5.66 -0.76
C LEU A 55 -1.29 -7.18 -0.91
N ILE A 56 -0.06 -7.72 -0.93
CA ILE A 56 0.21 -9.17 -1.00
C ILE A 56 -0.46 -9.92 0.17
N VAL A 57 -0.58 -9.30 1.35
CA VAL A 57 -1.24 -9.92 2.52
C VAL A 57 -2.71 -9.54 2.59
N VAL A 58 -3.03 -8.27 2.34
CA VAL A 58 -4.40 -7.78 2.47
C VAL A 58 -5.35 -8.49 1.51
N ILE A 59 -4.95 -8.67 0.25
CA ILE A 59 -5.82 -9.29 -0.78
C ILE A 59 -6.19 -10.74 -0.40
N PRO A 60 -5.24 -11.66 -0.09
CA PRO A 60 -5.58 -13.00 0.33
C PRO A 60 -6.45 -13.04 1.59
N VAL A 61 -6.19 -12.19 2.59
CA VAL A 61 -6.99 -12.16 3.82
C VAL A 61 -8.44 -11.79 3.53
N LEU A 62 -8.68 -10.77 2.70
CA LEU A 62 -10.03 -10.37 2.30
C LEU A 62 -10.72 -11.48 1.49
N ILE A 63 -10.01 -12.11 0.56
CA ILE A 63 -10.55 -13.24 -0.22
C ILE A 63 -10.94 -14.39 0.71
N LEU A 64 -10.05 -14.78 1.63
CA LEU A 64 -10.31 -15.85 2.59
C LEU A 64 -11.50 -15.52 3.50
N ALA A 65 -11.63 -14.29 3.98
CA ALA A 65 -12.76 -13.87 4.80
C ALA A 65 -14.10 -14.04 4.05
N VAL A 66 -14.18 -13.61 2.79
CA VAL A 66 -15.39 -13.78 1.97
C VAL A 66 -15.65 -15.26 1.63
N VAL A 67 -14.59 -16.01 1.28
CA VAL A 67 -14.70 -17.43 0.93
C VAL A 67 -15.16 -18.25 2.13
N PHE A 68 -14.57 -18.04 3.31
CA PHE A 68 -14.96 -18.74 4.53
C PHE A 68 -16.37 -18.35 4.97
N GLY A 69 -16.69 -17.05 4.95
CA GLY A 69 -18.04 -16.55 5.26
C GLY A 69 -19.11 -17.12 4.33
N TRP A 70 -18.81 -17.35 3.05
CA TRP A 70 -19.74 -18.00 2.12
C TRP A 70 -19.79 -19.52 2.31
N LYS A 71 -18.62 -20.18 2.39
CA LYS A 71 -18.50 -21.64 2.35
C LYS A 71 -19.10 -22.30 3.60
N TYR A 72 -18.89 -21.70 4.77
CA TYR A 72 -19.32 -22.24 6.07
C TYR A 72 -20.61 -21.61 6.61
N ARG A 73 -21.35 -20.87 5.78
CA ARG A 73 -22.67 -20.32 6.14
C ARG A 73 -23.69 -21.44 6.36
N GLU A 74 -24.58 -21.22 7.31
CA GLU A 74 -25.74 -22.08 7.58
C GLU A 74 -26.55 -22.40 6.31
N GLY A 75 -26.91 -23.68 6.14
CA GLY A 75 -27.60 -24.21 4.95
C GLY A 75 -26.69 -24.68 3.80
N ARG A 76 -25.38 -24.83 4.04
CA ARG A 76 -24.42 -25.44 3.10
C ARG A 76 -23.78 -26.68 3.71
N GLU A 77 -23.66 -27.74 2.93
CA GLU A 77 -22.86 -28.90 3.33
C GLU A 77 -21.37 -28.57 3.19
N ALA A 78 -20.73 -28.30 4.32
CA ALA A 78 -19.30 -28.13 4.46
C ALA A 78 -18.81 -29.01 5.62
N LYS A 79 -17.55 -29.48 5.55
CA LYS A 79 -16.94 -30.26 6.63
C LYS A 79 -16.94 -29.43 7.92
N HIS A 80 -17.79 -29.79 8.87
CA HIS A 80 -17.90 -29.14 10.17
C HIS A 80 -17.04 -29.90 11.18
N THR A 81 -15.97 -29.27 11.65
CA THR A 81 -15.05 -29.83 12.65
C THR A 81 -14.98 -28.86 13.84
N PRO A 82 -15.84 -29.03 14.85
CA PRO A 82 -15.91 -28.12 16.00
C PRO A 82 -14.67 -28.23 16.90
N ASP A 83 -14.05 -29.40 17.00
CA ASP A 83 -12.91 -29.66 17.90
C ASP A 83 -11.55 -29.34 17.27
N TRP A 84 -11.52 -28.72 16.08
CA TRP A 84 -10.27 -28.36 15.42
C TRP A 84 -9.76 -27.00 15.90
N GLU A 85 -8.92 -27.04 16.93
CA GLU A 85 -8.46 -25.83 17.62
C GLU A 85 -7.05 -25.37 17.22
N HIS A 86 -6.19 -26.29 16.78
CA HIS A 86 -4.78 -25.99 16.58
C HIS A 86 -4.20 -26.60 15.30
N ASN A 87 -3.42 -25.79 14.58
CA ASN A 87 -2.64 -26.22 13.44
C ASN A 87 -1.35 -25.41 13.33
N ASN A 88 -0.26 -26.01 13.76
CA ASN A 88 1.10 -25.45 13.70
C ASN A 88 1.49 -24.92 12.32
N ILE A 89 1.05 -25.57 11.22
CA ILE A 89 1.39 -25.15 9.86
C ILE A 89 0.66 -23.85 9.50
N ALA A 90 -0.62 -23.77 9.85
CA ALA A 90 -1.42 -22.56 9.61
C ALA A 90 -0.91 -21.40 10.47
N GLU A 91 -0.57 -21.67 11.73
CA GLU A 91 0.05 -20.73 12.65
C GLU A 91 1.37 -20.16 12.11
N CYS A 92 2.26 -21.03 11.66
CA CYS A 92 3.51 -20.62 11.05
C CYS A 92 3.28 -19.73 9.80
N CYS A 93 2.28 -20.04 8.97
CA CYS A 93 1.96 -19.24 7.79
C CYS A 93 1.50 -17.81 8.13
N TRP A 94 0.51 -17.65 9.01
CA TRP A 94 -0.02 -16.32 9.30
C TRP A 94 0.88 -15.48 10.21
N TRP A 95 1.82 -16.08 10.94
CA TRP A 95 2.88 -15.36 11.63
C TRP A 95 4.07 -15.05 10.70
N GLY A 96 4.53 -16.04 9.95
CA GLY A 96 5.74 -15.96 9.14
C GLY A 96 5.61 -14.97 7.98
N VAL A 97 4.50 -14.99 7.24
CA VAL A 97 4.32 -14.10 6.08
C VAL A 97 4.37 -12.62 6.48
N PRO A 98 3.61 -12.14 7.51
CA PRO A 98 3.73 -10.75 7.96
C PRO A 98 5.12 -10.39 8.49
N VAL A 99 5.77 -11.29 9.24
CA VAL A 99 7.13 -11.04 9.77
C VAL A 99 8.13 -10.81 8.64
N ILE A 100 8.11 -11.65 7.59
CA ILE A 100 8.99 -11.49 6.42
C ILE A 100 8.76 -10.14 5.74
N ILE A 101 7.50 -9.74 5.58
CA ILE A 101 7.12 -8.47 4.97
C ILE A 101 7.64 -7.28 5.78
N ILE A 102 7.50 -7.32 7.11
CA ILE A 102 8.02 -6.27 7.99
C ILE A 102 9.54 -6.19 7.92
N ILE A 103 10.26 -7.31 7.84
CA ILE A 103 11.72 -7.31 7.67
C ILE A 103 12.12 -6.62 6.36
N ILE A 104 11.44 -6.92 5.25
CA ILE A 104 11.71 -6.28 3.96
C ILE A 104 11.41 -4.78 4.03
N LEU A 105 10.28 -4.39 4.60
CA LEU A 105 9.91 -2.99 4.78
C LEU A 105 10.92 -2.26 5.66
N ALA A 106 11.37 -2.85 6.76
CA ALA A 106 12.36 -2.26 7.65
C ALA A 106 13.68 -1.98 6.91
N ALA A 107 14.14 -2.91 6.07
CA ALA A 107 15.34 -2.72 5.25
C ALA A 107 15.17 -1.58 4.23
N ILE A 108 14.00 -1.49 3.57
CA ILE A 108 13.67 -0.39 2.65
C ILE A 108 13.65 0.94 3.41
N THR A 109 12.92 1.01 4.53
CA THR A 109 12.80 2.21 5.36
C THR A 109 14.14 2.68 5.89
N TRP A 110 15.01 1.76 6.33
CA TRP A 110 16.36 2.12 6.77
C TRP A 110 17.15 2.81 5.66
N LYS A 111 17.14 2.22 4.46
CA LYS A 111 17.85 2.78 3.29
C LYS A 111 17.27 4.14 2.89
N THR A 112 15.95 4.23 2.74
CA THR A 112 15.31 5.47 2.30
C THR A 112 15.41 6.59 3.32
N SER A 113 15.41 6.30 4.62
CA SER A 113 15.61 7.31 5.67
C SER A 113 16.99 7.98 5.58
N HIS A 114 18.02 7.22 5.21
CA HIS A 114 19.36 7.77 5.01
C HIS A 114 19.51 8.48 3.67
N ASP A 115 18.88 7.94 2.61
CA ASP A 115 18.97 8.50 1.27
C ASP A 115 18.17 9.81 1.11
N LEU A 116 17.00 9.91 1.76
CA LEU A 116 16.08 11.05 1.69
C LEU A 116 16.18 11.98 2.90
N ASN A 117 17.31 12.00 3.58
CA ASN A 117 17.54 12.92 4.70
C ASN A 117 17.56 14.39 4.22
N PRO A 118 16.71 15.29 4.75
CA PRO A 118 16.66 16.70 4.36
C PRO A 118 17.97 17.47 4.55
N PHE A 119 18.83 17.03 5.48
CA PHE A 119 20.12 17.67 5.76
C PHE A 119 21.24 17.19 4.83
N LYS A 120 21.00 16.14 4.03
CA LYS A 120 21.99 15.62 3.09
C LYS A 120 22.04 16.55 1.87
N PRO A 121 23.21 17.10 1.52
CA PRO A 121 23.33 17.94 0.33
C PRO A 121 23.04 17.12 -0.93
N ILE A 122 22.31 17.71 -1.87
CA ILE A 122 22.05 17.11 -3.18
C ILE A 122 23.31 17.33 -4.03
N GLU A 123 23.96 16.24 -4.41
CA GLU A 123 25.11 16.26 -5.32
C GLU A 123 24.64 16.58 -6.75
N ASN A 124 24.38 17.84 -7.02
CA ASN A 124 24.34 18.39 -8.37
C ASN A 124 25.58 19.26 -8.51
N GLY A 125 26.34 19.12 -9.61
CA GLY A 125 27.62 19.81 -9.83
C GLY A 125 27.59 21.35 -9.84
N ASN A 126 26.49 21.96 -9.40
CA ASN A 126 26.30 23.39 -9.22
C ASN A 126 26.22 23.74 -7.72
N PRO A 127 26.75 24.90 -7.29
CA PRO A 127 26.65 25.32 -5.90
C PRO A 127 25.17 25.50 -5.49
N PRO A 128 24.77 25.04 -4.29
CA PRO A 128 23.38 25.15 -3.84
C PRO A 128 23.03 26.61 -3.50
N MET A 129 21.85 27.05 -3.95
CA MET A 129 21.29 28.34 -3.55
C MET A 129 20.77 28.26 -2.12
N LYS A 130 21.25 29.15 -1.24
CA LYS A 130 20.76 29.26 0.14
C LYS A 130 19.50 30.12 0.17
N ILE A 131 18.42 29.59 0.72
CA ILE A 131 17.16 30.33 0.94
C ILE A 131 16.80 30.16 2.42
N GLN A 132 16.57 31.27 3.12
CA GLN A 132 16.05 31.23 4.48
C GLN A 132 14.53 31.40 4.44
N ALA A 133 13.79 30.45 4.99
CA ALA A 133 12.33 30.52 5.11
C ALA A 133 11.93 30.85 6.54
N VAL A 134 11.28 32.00 6.75
CA VAL A 134 10.81 32.48 8.05
C VAL A 134 9.28 32.43 8.08
N ALA A 135 8.73 31.75 9.08
CA ALA A 135 7.29 31.72 9.33
C ALA A 135 6.86 32.96 10.13
N LEU A 136 6.00 33.80 9.55
CA LEU A 136 5.34 34.93 10.19
C LEU A 136 3.86 34.59 10.41
N ASP A 137 3.12 35.44 11.12
CA ASP A 137 1.69 35.23 11.32
C ASP A 137 0.93 35.24 9.97
N TRP A 138 0.49 34.04 9.56
CA TRP A 138 -0.12 33.71 8.27
C TRP A 138 0.66 34.13 7.02
N LYS A 139 1.99 34.28 7.12
CA LYS A 139 2.84 34.66 5.98
C LYS A 139 4.15 33.89 6.00
N TRP A 140 4.71 33.65 4.82
CA TRP A 140 6.05 33.07 4.65
C TRP A 140 6.98 34.13 4.05
N LEU A 141 8.10 34.40 4.72
CA LEU A 141 9.14 35.33 4.25
C LEU A 141 10.35 34.51 3.77
N PHE A 142 10.83 34.79 2.56
CA PHE A 142 11.99 34.13 1.98
C PHE A 142 13.13 35.14 1.79
N ILE A 143 14.31 34.82 2.32
CA ILE A 143 15.51 35.68 2.23
C ILE A 143 16.57 34.97 1.38
N TYR A 144 17.04 35.69 0.36
CA TYR A 144 18.12 35.27 -0.55
C TYR A 144 19.37 36.10 -0.23
N PRO A 145 20.35 35.54 0.52
CA PRO A 145 21.59 36.23 0.86
C PRO A 145 22.53 36.37 -0.34
#